data_AF-A0A8K0S307-F1
#
_entry.id   AF-A0A8K0S307-F1
#
_cell.length_a   1.000
_cell.length_b   1.000
_cell.length_c   1.000
_cell.angle_alpha   90.00
_cell.angle_beta   90.00
_cell.angle_gamma   90.00
#
_symmetry.space_group_name_H-M   'P 1'
#
loop_
_entity.id
_entity.type
_entity.pdbx_description
1 polymer ?
#
loop_
_entity_poly.entity_id
_entity_poly.type
_entity_poly.pdbx_seq_one_letter_code
_entity_poly.pdbx_strand_id
1 'polypeptide(L)'
;MPRVVSHVSGMQWEKDGPQSPTQKFFKQYVNAVDSRGYDSGSGLKFYSKDVIFHNQNNAVYYGGDEMWAWMKKLFDVFERIHHDWIHFLEVERDDGTSQIYTQNIRNLWLRGNKGSKPTVSIPLTMIAIIGKSGSDETAEGLHFKEVWLYWDTALLLPYLPKEAVVFKTENVLQGNKD
;
A
#
# COMPACT_ATOMS: atom_id res chain seq x y z
N MET A 1 -9.45 23.84 -9.94
CA MET A 1 -8.09 23.51 -10.41
C MET A 1 -7.36 22.77 -9.30
N PRO A 2 -6.69 21.65 -9.61
CA PRO A 2 -5.93 20.89 -8.62
C PRO A 2 -4.89 21.75 -7.93
N ARG A 3 -4.70 21.56 -6.63
CA ARG A 3 -3.80 22.37 -5.81
C ARG A 3 -2.89 21.48 -4.99
N VAL A 4 -1.58 21.76 -5.01
CA VAL A 4 -0.65 21.11 -4.08
C VAL A 4 -0.98 21.55 -2.66
N VAL A 5 -1.33 20.57 -1.81
CA VAL A 5 -1.64 20.78 -0.39
C VAL A 5 -0.37 20.65 0.45
N SER A 6 0.41 19.60 0.17
CA SER A 6 1.64 19.33 0.91
C SER A 6 2.65 18.59 0.05
N HIS A 7 3.92 18.83 0.33
CA HIS A 7 5.05 18.12 -0.27
C HIS A 7 6.08 17.94 0.86
N VAL A 8 6.25 16.71 1.32
CA VAL A 8 7.01 16.37 2.51
C VAL A 8 8.12 15.37 2.14
N SER A 9 9.35 15.65 2.58
CA SER A 9 10.47 14.70 2.45
C SER A 9 10.41 13.62 3.53
N GLY A 10 11.08 12.50 3.32
CA GLY A 10 11.20 11.43 4.33
C GLY A 10 11.75 11.92 5.67
N MET A 11 12.79 12.78 5.64
CA MET A 11 13.34 13.37 6.87
C MET A 11 12.32 14.21 7.63
N GLN A 12 11.52 14.99 6.89
CA GLN A 12 10.49 15.82 7.51
C GLN A 12 9.32 14.97 8.03
N TRP A 13 8.96 13.92 7.30
CA TRP A 13 7.95 12.95 7.72
C TRP A 13 8.33 12.27 9.04
N GLU A 14 9.58 11.85 9.18
CA GLU A 14 10.08 11.22 10.43
C GLU A 14 10.15 12.21 11.59
N LYS A 15 10.52 13.46 11.32
CA LYS A 15 10.66 14.50 12.36
C LYS A 15 9.31 15.00 12.86
N ASP A 16 8.43 15.37 11.94
CA ASP A 16 7.21 16.12 12.26
C ASP A 16 5.98 15.19 12.32
N GLY A 17 6.05 14.02 11.68
CA GLY A 17 4.91 13.11 11.53
C GLY A 17 3.83 13.63 10.56
N PRO A 18 2.73 12.88 10.39
CA PRO A 18 1.64 13.26 9.49
C PRO A 18 0.86 14.48 10.01
N GLN A 19 0.75 15.52 9.19
CA GLN A 19 0.11 16.79 9.51
C GLN A 19 -1.33 16.91 9.00
N SER A 20 -1.64 16.39 7.80
CA SER A 20 -3.00 16.43 7.22
C SER A 20 -3.80 15.16 7.56
N PRO A 21 -5.14 15.19 7.50
CA PRO A 21 -5.97 13.98 7.62
C PRO A 21 -5.56 12.89 6.61
N THR A 22 -5.27 13.25 5.36
CA THR A 22 -4.79 12.32 4.32
C THR A 22 -3.46 11.67 4.71
N GLN A 23 -2.51 12.45 5.26
CA GLN A 23 -1.23 11.92 5.73
C GLN A 23 -1.42 10.99 6.92
N LYS A 24 -2.31 11.33 7.87
CA LYS A 24 -2.60 10.50 9.05
C LYS A 24 -3.24 9.18 8.64
N PHE A 25 -4.23 9.23 7.75
CA PHE A 25 -4.84 8.07 7.14
C PHE A 25 -3.79 7.18 6.45
N PHE A 26 -2.93 7.75 5.62
CA PHE A 26 -1.90 7.00 4.92
C PHE A 26 -0.89 6.36 5.88
N LYS A 27 -0.46 7.09 6.92
CA LYS A 27 0.44 6.54 7.95
C LYS A 27 -0.21 5.39 8.71
N GLN A 28 -1.50 5.50 9.06
CA GLN A 28 -2.24 4.41 9.71
C GLN A 28 -2.33 3.17 8.80
N TYR A 29 -2.55 3.35 7.50
CA TYR A 29 -2.52 2.27 6.53
C TYR A 29 -1.13 1.60 6.47
N VAL A 30 -0.05 2.37 6.31
CA VAL A 30 1.31 1.80 6.26
C VAL A 30 1.67 1.08 7.56
N ASN A 31 1.31 1.65 8.72
CA ASN A 31 1.51 0.97 10.01
C ASN A 31 0.73 -0.35 10.09
N ALA A 32 -0.47 -0.42 9.52
CA ALA A 32 -1.23 -1.67 9.46
C ALA A 32 -0.56 -2.70 8.54
N VAL A 33 0.03 -2.30 7.42
CA VAL A 33 0.80 -3.20 6.55
C VAL A 33 2.06 -3.71 7.25
N ASP A 34 2.85 -2.82 7.87
CA ASP A 34 4.10 -3.17 8.57
C ASP A 34 3.85 -4.11 9.77
N SER A 35 2.72 -3.93 10.46
CA SER A 35 2.29 -4.77 11.58
C SER A 35 1.51 -6.02 11.17
N ARG A 36 1.41 -6.31 9.87
CA ARG A 36 0.66 -7.44 9.31
C ARG A 36 -0.83 -7.46 9.68
N GLY A 37 -1.47 -6.29 9.75
CA GLY A 37 -2.91 -6.15 9.95
C GLY A 37 -3.78 -6.83 8.87
N TYR A 38 -3.18 -7.30 7.78
CA TYR A 38 -3.82 -8.15 6.78
C TYR A 38 -3.97 -9.62 7.20
N ASP A 39 -3.35 -10.06 8.29
CA ASP A 39 -3.53 -11.42 8.80
C ASP A 39 -4.90 -11.63 9.44
N SER A 40 -5.44 -10.57 10.07
CA SER A 40 -6.74 -10.52 10.73
C SER A 40 -7.42 -9.17 10.48
N GLY A 41 -8.54 -9.15 9.76
CA GLY A 41 -9.32 -7.94 9.54
C GLY A 41 -9.97 -7.87 8.16
N SER A 42 -10.62 -6.74 7.91
CA SER A 42 -11.25 -6.38 6.64
C SER A 42 -10.51 -5.21 6.00
N GLY A 43 -10.37 -5.24 4.68
CA GLY A 43 -9.80 -4.13 3.93
C GLY A 43 -10.68 -2.89 3.95
N LEU A 44 -11.98 -3.03 4.30
CA LEU A 44 -12.93 -1.93 4.40
C LEU A 44 -12.58 -0.90 5.49
N LYS A 45 -11.58 -1.16 6.32
CA LYS A 45 -11.00 -0.15 7.22
C LYS A 45 -10.27 0.98 6.45
N PHE A 46 -9.71 0.65 5.28
CA PHE A 46 -8.88 1.57 4.49
C PHE A 46 -9.39 1.77 3.07
N TYR A 47 -10.15 0.81 2.53
CA TYR A 47 -10.56 0.78 1.14
C TYR A 47 -12.07 0.93 1.00
N SER A 48 -12.53 1.67 -0.02
CA SER A 48 -13.94 1.60 -0.38
C SER A 48 -14.31 0.23 -0.93
N LYS A 49 -15.60 -0.12 -0.82
CA LYS A 49 -16.16 -1.34 -1.42
C LYS A 49 -15.92 -1.41 -2.94
N ASP A 50 -15.90 -0.24 -3.57
CA ASP A 50 -15.73 -0.09 -5.02
C ASP A 50 -14.30 0.35 -5.41
N VAL A 51 -13.31 0.18 -4.52
CA VAL A 51 -11.92 0.55 -4.88
C VAL A 51 -11.43 -0.29 -6.04
N ILE A 52 -10.65 0.32 -6.93
CA ILE A 52 -9.86 -0.39 -7.94
C ILE A 52 -8.39 -0.28 -7.55
N PHE A 53 -7.72 -1.42 -7.43
CA PHE A 53 -6.30 -1.49 -7.14
C PHE A 53 -5.56 -2.05 -8.35
N HIS A 54 -4.67 -1.24 -8.91
CA HIS A 54 -3.82 -1.56 -10.05
C HIS A 54 -2.43 -1.92 -9.54
N ASN A 55 -2.05 -3.19 -9.70
CA ASN A 55 -0.67 -3.60 -9.47
C ASN A 55 0.15 -3.41 -10.76
N GLN A 56 1.45 -3.16 -10.63
CA GLN A 56 2.34 -2.92 -11.77
C GLN A 56 2.41 -4.00 -12.84
N ASN A 57 2.00 -5.23 -12.51
CA ASN A 57 2.11 -6.39 -13.38
C ASN A 57 0.79 -6.65 -14.13
N ASN A 58 -0.05 -5.62 -14.26
CA ASN A 58 -1.39 -5.63 -14.84
C ASN A 58 -2.46 -6.39 -14.05
N ALA A 59 -2.12 -7.00 -12.90
CA ALA A 59 -3.14 -7.56 -12.03
C ALA A 59 -3.97 -6.43 -11.41
N VAL A 60 -5.30 -6.57 -11.52
CA VAL A 60 -6.28 -5.62 -10.95
C VAL A 60 -7.11 -6.33 -9.89
N TYR A 61 -7.28 -5.68 -8.74
CA TYR A 61 -8.08 -6.16 -7.62
C TYR A 61 -9.23 -5.20 -7.34
N TYR A 62 -10.40 -5.75 -7.02
CA TYR A 62 -11.65 -5.00 -6.87
C TYR A 62 -12.18 -5.10 -5.44
N GLY A 63 -12.34 -3.94 -4.81
CA GLY A 63 -12.86 -3.84 -3.46
C GLY A 63 -11.84 -4.11 -2.35
N GLY A 64 -12.12 -3.56 -1.17
CA GLY A 64 -11.20 -3.58 -0.05
C GLY A 64 -10.83 -4.98 0.44
N ASP A 65 -11.80 -5.87 0.58
CA ASP A 65 -11.57 -7.21 1.13
C ASP A 65 -10.75 -8.09 0.18
N GLU A 66 -10.96 -7.96 -1.14
CA GLU A 66 -10.17 -8.67 -2.14
C GLU A 66 -8.70 -8.20 -2.10
N MET A 67 -8.49 -6.88 -2.05
CA MET A 67 -7.16 -6.30 -1.91
C MET A 67 -6.45 -6.79 -0.62
N TRP A 68 -7.18 -6.82 0.50
CA TRP A 68 -6.65 -7.27 1.79
C TRP A 68 -6.25 -8.75 1.77
N ALA A 69 -7.09 -9.60 1.17
CA ALA A 69 -6.81 -11.03 0.98
C ALA A 69 -5.60 -11.25 0.05
N TRP A 70 -5.43 -10.42 -0.98
CA TRP A 70 -4.27 -10.46 -1.85
C TRP A 70 -2.99 -10.09 -1.09
N MET A 71 -3.01 -9.02 -0.29
CA MET A 71 -1.85 -8.64 0.53
C MET A 71 -1.43 -9.77 1.47
N LYS A 72 -2.39 -10.47 2.08
CA LYS A 72 -2.09 -11.65 2.91
C LYS A 72 -1.33 -12.71 2.13
N LYS A 73 -1.80 -13.09 0.93
CA LYS A 73 -1.08 -14.05 0.07
C LYS A 73 0.28 -13.54 -0.39
N LEU A 74 0.37 -12.26 -0.79
CA LEU A 74 1.60 -11.63 -1.26
C LEU A 74 2.69 -11.64 -0.19
N PHE A 75 2.30 -11.31 1.05
CA PHE A 75 3.25 -11.10 2.13
C PHE A 75 3.43 -12.30 3.06
N ASP A 76 2.76 -13.42 2.78
CA ASP A 76 2.88 -14.63 3.57
C ASP A 76 4.31 -15.17 3.58
N VAL A 77 5.12 -14.94 2.54
CA VAL A 77 6.51 -15.41 2.45
C VAL A 77 7.51 -14.59 3.28
N PHE A 78 7.09 -13.45 3.84
CA PHE A 78 7.97 -12.56 4.58
C PHE A 78 7.70 -12.64 6.09
N GLU A 79 8.78 -12.68 6.87
CA GLU A 79 8.77 -12.56 8.32
C GLU A 79 8.36 -11.15 8.75
N ARG A 80 8.92 -10.14 8.09
CA ARG A 80 8.77 -8.73 8.46
C ARG A 80 8.77 -7.84 7.23
N ILE A 81 8.03 -6.75 7.32
CA ILE A 81 7.96 -5.67 6.35
C ILE A 81 8.22 -4.36 7.08
N HIS A 82 8.93 -3.46 6.44
CA HIS A 82 9.04 -2.09 6.90
C HIS A 82 9.12 -1.13 5.71
N HIS A 83 8.57 0.07 5.84
CA HIS A 83 8.68 1.12 4.83
C HIS A 83 9.47 2.32 5.35
N ASP A 84 10.61 2.61 4.71
CA ASP A 84 11.34 3.86 4.90
C ASP A 84 10.79 4.92 3.95
N TRP A 85 10.57 6.13 4.46
CA TRP A 85 9.96 7.22 3.72
C TRP A 85 11.00 7.98 2.90
N ILE A 86 10.69 8.24 1.62
CA ILE A 86 11.49 9.15 0.78
C ILE A 86 10.70 10.43 0.54
N HIS A 87 9.43 10.31 0.16
CA HIS A 87 8.64 11.44 -0.31
C HIS A 87 7.14 11.21 -0.20
N PHE A 88 6.41 12.29 0.10
CA PHE A 88 4.95 12.33 0.08
C PHE A 88 4.48 13.65 -0.53
N LEU A 89 3.69 13.58 -1.59
CA LEU A 89 3.02 14.71 -2.23
C LEU A 89 1.51 14.52 -2.15
N GLU A 90 0.81 15.53 -1.67
CA GLU A 90 -0.65 15.60 -1.65
C GLU A 90 -1.14 16.72 -2.56
N VAL A 91 -2.09 16.37 -3.42
CA VAL A 91 -2.78 17.30 -4.32
C VAL A 91 -4.28 17.19 -4.06
N GLU A 92 -4.90 18.30 -3.70
CA GLU A 92 -6.35 18.42 -3.63
C GLU A 92 -6.92 18.52 -5.06
N ARG A 93 -7.94 17.73 -5.35
CA ARG A 93 -8.63 17.66 -6.64
C ARG A 93 -9.91 18.49 -6.61
N ASP A 94 -10.41 18.80 -7.80
CA ASP A 94 -11.60 19.63 -8.00
C ASP A 94 -12.89 18.98 -7.47
N ASP A 95 -12.90 17.65 -7.34
CA ASP A 95 -13.98 16.85 -6.78
C ASP A 95 -13.93 16.74 -5.23
N GLY A 96 -12.98 17.43 -4.59
CA GLY A 96 -12.78 17.42 -3.15
C GLY A 96 -12.07 16.16 -2.61
N THR A 97 -11.56 15.29 -3.48
CA THR A 97 -10.69 14.18 -3.08
C THR A 97 -9.22 14.61 -3.05
N SER A 98 -8.39 13.87 -2.31
CA SER A 98 -6.94 14.04 -2.32
C SER A 98 -6.29 12.99 -3.21
N GLN A 99 -5.39 13.41 -4.08
CA GLN A 99 -4.47 12.52 -4.77
C GLN A 99 -3.11 12.56 -4.11
N ILE A 100 -2.59 11.39 -3.77
CA ILE A 100 -1.26 11.25 -3.18
C ILE A 100 -0.30 10.60 -4.17
N TYR A 101 0.95 11.01 -4.08
CA TYR A 101 2.09 10.38 -4.71
C TYR A 101 3.13 10.14 -3.62
N THR A 102 3.54 8.91 -3.45
CA THR A 102 4.49 8.53 -2.40
C THR A 102 5.68 7.81 -2.98
N GLN A 103 6.85 8.02 -2.42
CA GLN A 103 8.04 7.21 -2.70
C GLN A 103 8.57 6.66 -1.38
N ASN A 104 8.83 5.36 -1.35
CA ASN A 104 9.30 4.66 -0.17
C ASN A 104 10.31 3.58 -0.56
N ILE A 105 11.12 3.14 0.40
CA ILE A 105 11.86 1.89 0.31
C ILE A 105 11.11 0.84 1.13
N ARG A 106 10.64 -0.23 0.47
CA ARG A 106 10.05 -1.39 1.12
C ARG A 106 11.15 -2.38 1.49
N ASN A 107 11.42 -2.50 2.77
CA ASN A 107 12.36 -3.46 3.33
C ASN A 107 11.64 -4.76 3.68
N LEU A 108 12.14 -5.88 3.15
CA LEU A 108 11.52 -7.20 3.26
C LEU A 108 12.49 -8.21 3.88
N TRP A 109 12.02 -8.90 4.92
CA TRP A 109 12.71 -10.03 5.53
C TRP A 109 11.97 -11.30 5.15
N LEU A 110 12.62 -12.21 4.44
CA LEU A 110 12.02 -13.52 4.17
C LEU A 110 11.84 -14.31 5.46
N ARG A 111 10.85 -15.22 5.49
CA ARG A 111 10.70 -16.18 6.61
C ARG A 111 12.03 -16.85 6.91
N GLY A 112 12.38 -16.87 8.19
CA GLY A 112 13.67 -17.38 8.68
C GLY A 112 14.78 -16.33 8.80
N ASN A 113 14.66 -15.16 8.14
CA ASN A 113 15.59 -14.06 8.39
C ASN A 113 15.23 -13.33 9.70
N LYS A 114 15.93 -13.68 10.78
CA LYS A 114 15.83 -13.01 12.10
C LYS A 114 16.85 -11.88 12.30
N GLY A 115 17.62 -11.55 11.27
CA GLY A 115 18.66 -10.53 11.33
C GLY A 115 18.10 -9.11 11.35
N SER A 116 18.95 -8.15 11.73
CA SER A 116 18.58 -6.73 11.73
C SER A 116 18.43 -6.15 10.33
N LYS A 117 19.10 -6.71 9.32
CA LYS A 117 19.08 -6.24 7.93
C LYS A 117 18.04 -6.99 7.08
N PRO A 118 17.33 -6.29 6.16
CA PRO A 118 16.38 -6.93 5.26
C PRO A 118 17.09 -7.90 4.32
N THR A 119 16.33 -8.89 3.84
CA THR A 119 16.77 -9.74 2.73
C THR A 119 16.88 -8.90 1.46
N VAL A 120 15.91 -8.01 1.23
CA VAL A 120 15.89 -7.12 0.08
C VAL A 120 15.21 -5.80 0.44
N SER A 121 15.69 -4.71 -0.15
CA SER A 121 15.11 -3.37 -0.06
C SER A 121 14.69 -2.95 -1.47
N ILE A 122 13.41 -2.62 -1.64
CA ILE A 122 12.79 -2.41 -2.95
C ILE A 122 12.22 -0.99 -3.03
N PRO A 123 12.62 -0.16 -4.01
CA PRO A 123 11.97 1.13 -4.22
C PRO A 123 10.51 0.92 -4.65
N LEU A 124 9.61 1.70 -4.08
CA LEU A 124 8.18 1.61 -4.29
C LEU A 124 7.56 3.01 -4.41
N THR A 125 6.63 3.14 -5.35
CA THR A 125 5.75 4.30 -5.49
C THR A 125 4.29 3.85 -5.42
N MET A 126 3.52 4.55 -4.60
CA MET A 126 2.06 4.42 -4.58
C MET A 126 1.44 5.75 -5.00
N ILE A 127 0.53 5.67 -5.97
CA ILE A 127 -0.34 6.77 -6.37
C ILE A 127 -1.74 6.37 -5.94
N ALA A 128 -2.46 7.25 -5.25
CA ALA A 128 -3.80 6.91 -4.80
C ALA A 128 -4.74 8.12 -4.79
N ILE A 129 -6.02 7.85 -5.05
CA ILE A 129 -7.12 8.77 -4.81
C ILE A 129 -7.74 8.41 -3.46
N ILE A 130 -7.84 9.39 -2.58
CA ILE A 130 -8.37 9.26 -1.22
C ILE A 130 -9.56 10.21 -1.07
N GLY A 131 -10.66 9.71 -0.56
CA GLY A 131 -11.86 10.52 -0.34
C GLY A 131 -12.66 10.03 0.85
N LYS A 132 -13.76 10.73 1.15
CA LYS A 132 -14.65 10.39 2.26
C LYS A 132 -15.10 8.93 2.18
N SER A 133 -14.99 8.21 3.29
CA SER A 133 -15.45 6.82 3.39
C SER A 133 -16.97 6.70 3.44
N GLY A 134 -17.65 7.72 3.98
CA GLY A 134 -19.07 7.66 4.33
C GLY A 134 -19.34 6.88 5.63
N SER A 135 -18.30 6.57 6.42
CA SER A 135 -18.39 5.89 7.71
C SER A 135 -17.46 6.54 8.74
N ASP A 136 -17.98 6.78 9.94
CA ASP A 136 -17.22 7.34 11.07
C ASP A 136 -16.24 6.32 11.68
N GLU A 137 -16.31 5.04 11.30
CA GLU A 137 -15.50 3.96 11.85
C GLU A 137 -14.14 3.80 11.13
N THR A 138 -13.93 4.55 10.06
CA THR A 138 -12.77 4.44 9.18
C THR A 138 -11.70 5.45 9.58
N ALA A 139 -10.43 5.13 9.33
CA ALA A 139 -9.31 6.00 9.69
C ALA A 139 -9.51 7.41 9.10
N GLU A 140 -9.58 8.44 9.95
CA GLU A 140 -9.82 9.84 9.57
C GLU A 140 -11.11 10.08 8.74
N GLY A 141 -12.06 9.13 8.71
CA GLY A 141 -13.24 9.22 7.84
C GLY A 141 -12.93 9.09 6.35
N LEU A 142 -11.79 8.48 6.00
CA LEU A 142 -11.25 8.40 4.65
C LEU A 142 -11.12 6.96 4.15
N HIS A 143 -11.19 6.81 2.83
CA HIS A 143 -10.92 5.57 2.10
C HIS A 143 -10.06 5.85 0.86
N PHE A 144 -9.25 4.86 0.51
CA PHE A 144 -8.76 4.72 -0.86
C PHE A 144 -9.92 4.44 -1.80
N LYS A 145 -10.00 5.23 -2.87
CA LYS A 145 -10.97 5.13 -3.97
C LYS A 145 -10.36 4.48 -5.21
N GLU A 146 -9.08 4.72 -5.44
CA GLU A 146 -8.31 4.07 -6.49
C GLU A 146 -6.82 4.08 -6.12
N VAL A 147 -6.09 3.03 -6.47
CA VAL A 147 -4.68 2.88 -6.12
C VAL A 147 -3.90 2.31 -7.30
N TRP A 148 -2.72 2.86 -7.57
CA TRP A 148 -1.69 2.28 -8.42
C TRP A 148 -0.44 2.03 -7.60
N LEU A 149 0.10 0.82 -7.67
CA LEU A 149 1.30 0.41 -6.96
C LEU A 149 2.39 -0.03 -7.93
N TYR A 150 3.54 0.63 -7.86
CA TYR A 150 4.75 0.33 -8.63
C TYR A 150 5.92 0.09 -7.69
N TRP A 151 6.70 -0.97 -7.90
CA TRP A 151 7.81 -1.41 -7.08
C TRP A 151 8.69 -2.42 -7.82
N ASP A 152 10.01 -2.35 -7.70
CA ASP A 152 10.89 -3.21 -8.50
C ASP A 152 10.91 -4.68 -8.02
N THR A 153 9.94 -5.48 -8.48
CA THR A 153 9.82 -6.89 -8.09
C THR A 153 10.88 -7.77 -8.69
N ALA A 154 11.63 -7.32 -9.70
CA ALA A 154 12.73 -8.10 -10.26
C ALA A 154 13.82 -8.37 -9.21
N LEU A 155 13.96 -7.49 -8.22
CA LEU A 155 14.85 -7.66 -7.07
C LEU A 155 14.49 -8.87 -6.18
N LEU A 156 13.29 -9.44 -6.33
CA LEU A 156 12.87 -10.66 -5.61
C LEU A 156 13.22 -11.95 -6.35
N LEU A 157 13.57 -11.90 -7.64
CA LEU A 157 13.85 -13.09 -8.46
C LEU A 157 14.95 -14.01 -7.88
N PRO A 158 16.02 -13.50 -7.25
CA PRO A 158 17.04 -14.37 -6.65
C PRO A 158 16.54 -15.13 -5.41
N TYR A 159 15.43 -14.71 -4.81
CA TYR A 159 15.00 -15.19 -3.50
C TYR A 159 13.67 -15.93 -3.48
N LEU A 160 12.84 -15.74 -4.51
CA LEU A 160 11.51 -16.34 -4.60
C LEU A 160 11.38 -17.17 -5.88
N PRO A 161 10.62 -18.28 -5.83
CA PRO A 161 10.31 -19.05 -7.02
C PRO A 161 9.47 -18.21 -8.00
N LYS A 162 9.55 -18.51 -9.30
CA LYS A 162 8.80 -17.78 -10.35
C LYS A 162 7.28 -17.86 -10.17
N GLU A 163 6.82 -18.88 -9.46
CA GLU A 163 5.42 -19.12 -9.14
C GLU A 163 4.90 -18.27 -7.97
N ALA A 164 5.77 -17.54 -7.28
CA ALA A 164 5.37 -16.67 -6.18
C ALA A 164 4.33 -15.63 -6.61
N VAL A 165 3.41 -15.30 -5.70
CA VAL A 165 2.28 -14.38 -5.93
C VAL A 165 2.73 -13.03 -6.50
N VAL A 166 3.87 -12.53 -6.04
CA VAL A 166 4.45 -11.25 -6.49
C VAL A 166 4.70 -11.17 -8.00
N PHE A 167 4.93 -12.31 -8.66
CA PHE A 167 5.20 -12.39 -10.10
C PHE A 167 3.96 -12.67 -10.94
N LYS A 168 2.79 -12.90 -10.33
CA LYS A 168 1.55 -13.22 -11.05
C LYS A 168 0.92 -11.98 -11.67
N THR A 169 0.75 -11.99 -12.99
CA THR A 169 0.18 -10.89 -13.79
C THR A 169 -1.35 -10.85 -13.78
N GLU A 170 -1.97 -11.81 -13.13
CA GLU A 170 -3.42 -11.95 -13.04
C GLU A 170 -3.86 -11.92 -11.58
N ASN A 171 -5.15 -11.68 -11.37
CA ASN A 171 -5.76 -11.69 -10.05
C ASN A 171 -5.81 -13.13 -9.48
N VAL A 172 -4.92 -13.40 -8.52
CA VAL A 172 -4.76 -14.71 -7.88
C VAL A 172 -5.90 -15.12 -6.94
N LEU A 173 -6.95 -14.30 -6.83
CA LEU A 173 -8.15 -14.58 -6.05
C LEU A 173 -9.33 -14.99 -6.93
N GLN A 174 -9.31 -14.62 -8.22
CA GLN A 174 -10.40 -14.93 -9.15
C GLN A 174 -10.21 -16.27 -9.89
N GLY A 175 -9.00 -16.83 -9.89
CA GLY A 175 -8.63 -18.06 -10.63
C GLY A 175 -9.14 -19.41 -10.09
N ASN A 176 -10.23 -19.44 -9.31
CA ASN A 176 -10.88 -20.68 -8.84
C ASN A 176 -12.37 -20.75 -9.23
N LYS A 177 -12.77 -20.06 -10.30
CA LYS A 177 -14.13 -20.17 -10.86
C LYS A 177 -14.08 -20.94 -12.18
N ASP A 178 -13.75 -22.23 -12.09
CA ASP A 178 -14.03 -23.23 -13.12
C ASP A 178 -14.84 -24.38 -12.49
#